data_AF-A0A1Y1VPF6-F1
#
_entry.id   AF-A0A1Y1VPF6-F1
#
_cell.length_a   1.000
_cell.length_b   1.000
_cell.length_c   1.000
_cell.angle_alpha   90.00
_cell.angle_beta   90.00
_cell.angle_gamma   90.00
#
_symmetry.space_group_name_H-M   'P 1'
#
loop_
_entity.id
_entity.type
_entity.pdbx_description
1 polymer ?
#
loop_
_entity_poly.entity_id
_entity_poly.type
_entity_poly.pdbx_seq_one_letter_code
_entity_poly.pdbx_strand_id
1 'polypeptide(L)'
;MKEKFKTKQFIPIGNTWVEMDCNIPSGESFVRQFLYGTKFFKEYFDYSSDIFWLPDTFGYSAQLPQIINIMGMKYFFTQKLSWNNINKDGLPKVILSDPSIFYKQFRRKFKMIYQNGMENCYPKDEIEELWKDILLNQFHDVLPGSSIGMVYDDSTKIYKNIIEKGTKLKDNAINSIIFNSSKPAEGKKGYEIFNSTQWTRSEVIEVPLLPNQTNVQQLSHSKNKALIYGKVL
;
A
#
# COMPACT_ATOMS: atom_id res chain seq x y z
N MET A 1 -18.35 23.58 -7.74
CA MET A 1 -18.33 22.15 -8.11
C MET A 1 -19.56 21.39 -7.61
N LYS A 2 -19.86 21.38 -6.30
CA LYS A 2 -21.07 20.68 -5.77
C LYS A 2 -22.37 21.09 -6.46
N GLU A 3 -22.53 22.38 -6.77
CA GLU A 3 -23.68 22.88 -7.53
C GLU A 3 -23.74 22.30 -8.95
N LYS A 4 -22.63 22.32 -9.70
CA LYS A 4 -22.51 21.70 -11.02
C LYS A 4 -22.79 20.18 -10.99
N PHE A 5 -22.45 19.51 -9.89
CA PHE A 5 -22.82 18.12 -9.67
C PHE A 5 -24.34 17.96 -9.49
N LYS A 6 -24.97 18.78 -8.65
CA LYS A 6 -26.43 18.77 -8.45
C LYS A 6 -27.19 19.05 -9.75
N THR A 7 -26.70 19.95 -10.59
CA THR A 7 -27.28 20.26 -11.90
C THR A 7 -26.88 19.28 -13.01
N LYS A 8 -26.11 18.22 -12.68
CA LYS A 8 -25.58 17.21 -13.61
C LYS A 8 -24.70 17.75 -14.74
N GLN A 9 -24.19 18.97 -14.61
CA GLN A 9 -23.18 19.54 -15.51
C GLN A 9 -21.78 18.98 -15.27
N PHE A 10 -21.56 18.39 -14.08
CA PHE A 10 -20.32 17.74 -13.71
C PHE A 10 -20.62 16.37 -13.11
N ILE A 11 -20.03 15.32 -13.66
CA ILE A 11 -20.22 13.94 -13.21
C ILE A 11 -18.86 13.41 -12.75
N PRO A 12 -18.63 13.26 -11.42
CA PRO A 12 -17.41 12.64 -10.92
C PRO A 12 -17.45 11.13 -11.20
N ILE A 13 -16.36 10.56 -11.72
CA ILE A 13 -16.26 9.13 -12.06
C ILE A 13 -14.91 8.54 -11.59
N GLY A 14 -14.79 7.21 -11.59
CA GLY A 14 -13.54 6.50 -11.29
C GLY A 14 -13.45 5.94 -9.86
N ASN A 15 -13.86 6.70 -8.84
CA ASN A 15 -13.76 6.32 -7.42
C ASN A 15 -12.33 5.97 -6.92
N THR A 16 -11.28 6.34 -7.64
CA THR A 16 -9.89 6.21 -7.20
C THR A 16 -9.31 7.55 -6.80
N TRP A 17 -8.22 7.53 -6.03
CA TRP A 17 -7.53 8.76 -5.61
C TRP A 17 -6.85 9.44 -6.80
N VAL A 18 -6.24 8.66 -7.69
CA VAL A 18 -5.70 9.11 -8.98
C VAL A 18 -6.00 8.10 -10.10
N GLU A 19 -5.74 8.48 -11.35
CA GLU A 19 -5.68 7.53 -12.47
C GLU A 19 -4.34 6.78 -12.41
N MET A 20 -4.30 5.66 -11.70
CA MET A 20 -3.06 4.96 -11.36
C MET A 20 -2.50 4.08 -12.49
N ASP A 21 -1.19 3.80 -12.43
CA ASP A 21 -0.61 2.65 -13.11
C ASP A 21 -1.19 1.33 -12.55
N CYS A 22 -1.34 0.32 -13.40
CA CYS A 22 -1.97 -0.95 -13.04
C CYS A 22 -1.02 -2.16 -13.05
N ASN A 23 0.29 -1.98 -13.17
CA ASN A 23 1.26 -3.07 -13.20
C ASN A 23 2.30 -2.99 -12.08
N ILE A 24 2.77 -1.79 -11.75
CA ILE A 24 3.85 -1.55 -10.80
C ILE A 24 3.36 -1.50 -9.34
N PRO A 25 2.22 -0.86 -9.01
CA PRO A 25 1.78 -0.77 -7.62
C PRO A 25 1.41 -2.13 -7.00
N SER A 26 1.53 -2.20 -5.67
CA SER A 26 1.09 -3.37 -4.90
C SER A 26 -0.44 -3.50 -4.85
N GLY A 27 -0.93 -4.70 -4.52
CA GLY A 27 -2.38 -4.91 -4.32
C GLY A 27 -2.99 -4.05 -3.20
N GLU A 28 -2.24 -3.78 -2.12
CA GLU A 28 -2.68 -2.87 -1.07
C GLU A 28 -2.82 -1.44 -1.62
N SER A 29 -1.90 -1.01 -2.48
CA SER A 29 -2.00 0.30 -3.15
C SER A 29 -3.29 0.41 -3.97
N PHE A 30 -3.68 -0.62 -4.73
CA PHE A 30 -4.98 -0.61 -5.42
C PHE A 30 -6.15 -0.46 -4.47
N VAL A 31 -6.17 -1.22 -3.38
CA VAL A 31 -7.24 -1.11 -2.37
C VAL A 31 -7.27 0.31 -1.80
N ARG A 32 -6.12 0.94 -1.55
CA ARG A 32 -6.01 2.30 -1.03
C ARG A 32 -6.44 3.36 -2.04
N GLN A 33 -6.17 3.18 -3.33
CA GLN A 33 -6.70 4.04 -4.40
C GLN A 33 -8.23 4.12 -4.31
N PHE A 34 -8.89 2.96 -4.27
CA PHE A 34 -10.35 2.90 -4.17
C PHE A 34 -10.88 3.40 -2.83
N LEU A 35 -10.21 3.06 -1.73
CA LEU A 35 -10.62 3.46 -0.38
C LEU A 35 -10.70 4.98 -0.27
N TYR A 36 -9.63 5.70 -0.62
CA TYR A 36 -9.60 7.15 -0.47
C TYR A 36 -10.40 7.88 -1.55
N GLY A 37 -10.41 7.39 -2.79
CA GLY A 37 -11.26 7.94 -3.84
C GLY A 37 -12.74 7.83 -3.49
N THR A 38 -13.20 6.64 -3.09
CA THR A 38 -14.59 6.41 -2.67
C THR A 38 -14.95 7.21 -1.42
N LYS A 39 -14.04 7.28 -0.43
CA LYS A 39 -14.24 8.10 0.78
C LYS A 39 -14.46 9.57 0.41
N PHE A 40 -13.60 10.13 -0.44
CA PHE A 40 -13.73 11.51 -0.90
C PHE A 40 -15.05 11.74 -1.65
N PHE A 41 -15.44 10.85 -2.56
CA PHE A 41 -16.69 10.96 -3.31
C PHE A 41 -17.90 10.97 -2.38
N LYS A 42 -17.94 10.08 -1.39
CA LYS A 42 -19.01 10.02 -0.39
C LYS A 42 -19.05 11.27 0.48
N GLU A 43 -17.92 11.70 1.03
CA GLU A 43 -17.88 12.86 1.93
C GLU A 43 -18.17 14.18 1.18
N TYR A 44 -17.68 14.32 -0.05
CA TYR A 44 -17.80 15.58 -0.78
C TYR A 44 -19.10 15.70 -1.59
N PHE A 45 -19.54 14.61 -2.22
CA PHE A 45 -20.69 14.59 -3.14
C PHE A 45 -21.88 13.76 -2.65
N ASP A 46 -21.77 13.01 -1.54
CA ASP A 46 -22.75 11.99 -1.11
C ASP A 46 -23.08 11.01 -2.25
N TYR A 47 -22.02 10.61 -2.95
CA TYR A 47 -22.11 9.85 -4.19
C TYR A 47 -20.95 8.84 -4.28
N SER A 48 -21.12 7.81 -5.10
CA SER A 48 -20.08 6.87 -5.48
C SER A 48 -20.37 6.42 -6.90
N SER A 49 -19.34 6.47 -7.76
CA SER A 49 -19.47 6.08 -9.16
C SER A 49 -19.57 4.56 -9.30
N ASP A 50 -20.35 4.07 -10.27
CA ASP A 50 -20.36 2.66 -10.67
C ASP A 50 -19.44 2.38 -11.86
N ILE A 51 -18.70 3.38 -12.32
CA ILE A 51 -17.75 3.31 -13.44
C ILE A 51 -16.33 3.51 -12.93
N PHE A 52 -15.49 2.51 -13.13
CA PHE A 52 -14.05 2.67 -13.00
C PHE A 52 -13.45 3.19 -14.31
N TRP A 53 -12.69 4.28 -14.25
CA TRP A 53 -12.25 5.06 -15.40
C TRP A 53 -10.73 5.13 -15.44
N LEU A 54 -10.09 4.46 -16.41
CA LEU A 54 -8.64 4.50 -16.66
C LEU A 54 -8.35 4.51 -18.18
N PRO A 55 -8.60 5.64 -18.86
CA PRO A 55 -8.44 5.74 -20.30
C PRO A 55 -6.99 5.55 -20.73
N ASP A 56 -6.04 6.06 -19.95
CA ASP A 56 -4.66 6.27 -20.40
C ASP A 56 -3.58 5.42 -19.69
N THR A 57 -4.00 4.51 -18.82
CA THR A 57 -3.08 3.60 -18.10
C THR A 57 -2.42 2.58 -19.04
N PHE A 58 -1.10 2.39 -18.87
CA PHE A 58 -0.30 1.46 -19.69
C PHE A 58 -0.47 -0.02 -19.28
N GLY A 59 -1.58 -0.64 -19.67
CA GLY A 59 -1.84 -2.06 -19.39
C GLY A 59 -2.51 -2.29 -18.03
N TYR A 60 -3.04 -3.49 -17.81
CA TYR A 60 -3.99 -3.76 -16.73
C TYR A 60 -3.71 -5.11 -16.06
N SER A 61 -3.64 -5.09 -14.72
CA SER A 61 -3.53 -6.32 -13.92
C SER A 61 -4.72 -7.26 -14.12
N ALA A 62 -4.46 -8.56 -14.19
CA ALA A 62 -5.49 -9.58 -14.29
C ALA A 62 -6.45 -9.64 -13.08
N GLN A 63 -6.05 -9.07 -11.94
CA GLN A 63 -6.89 -9.01 -10.72
C GLN A 63 -7.88 -7.83 -10.73
N LEU A 64 -7.74 -6.89 -11.66
CA LEU A 64 -8.54 -5.66 -11.70
C LEU A 64 -10.05 -5.93 -11.77
N PRO A 65 -10.58 -6.87 -12.59
CA PRO A 65 -11.99 -7.24 -12.60
C PRO A 65 -12.55 -7.62 -11.21
N GLN A 66 -11.77 -8.38 -10.44
CA GLN A 66 -12.16 -8.81 -9.10
C GLN A 66 -12.24 -7.62 -8.14
N ILE A 67 -11.22 -6.75 -8.16
CA ILE A 67 -11.16 -5.58 -7.27
C ILE A 67 -12.31 -4.61 -7.59
N ILE A 68 -12.56 -4.32 -8.87
CA ILE A 68 -13.67 -3.47 -9.33
C ILE A 68 -15.01 -3.97 -8.77
N ASN A 69 -15.26 -5.28 -8.88
CA ASN A 69 -16.48 -5.90 -8.38
C ASN A 69 -16.59 -5.83 -6.84
N ILE A 70 -15.49 -6.08 -6.12
CA ILE A 70 -15.47 -5.96 -4.64
C ILE A 70 -15.79 -4.52 -4.19
N MET A 71 -15.34 -3.52 -4.95
CA MET A 71 -15.60 -2.11 -4.69
C MET A 71 -17.00 -1.65 -5.13
N GLY A 72 -17.82 -2.55 -5.69
CA GLY A 72 -19.21 -2.29 -6.06
C GLY A 72 -19.39 -1.53 -7.38
N MET A 73 -18.34 -1.42 -8.19
CA MET A 73 -18.42 -0.83 -9.53
C MET A 73 -18.84 -1.87 -10.55
N LYS A 74 -19.63 -1.45 -11.53
CA LYS A 74 -20.24 -2.30 -12.56
C LYS A 74 -19.54 -2.22 -13.89
N TYR A 75 -18.94 -1.06 -14.18
CA TYR A 75 -18.36 -0.77 -15.47
C TYR A 75 -16.89 -0.42 -15.34
N PHE A 76 -16.14 -0.74 -16.39
CA PHE A 76 -14.76 -0.37 -16.55
C PHE A 76 -14.57 0.27 -17.92
N PHE A 77 -13.93 1.43 -17.96
CA PHE A 77 -13.59 2.12 -19.20
C PHE A 77 -12.07 2.30 -19.33
N THR A 78 -11.57 1.96 -20.52
CA THR A 78 -10.17 2.14 -20.94
C THR A 78 -10.13 2.46 -22.44
N GLN A 79 -9.12 3.22 -22.85
CA GLN A 79 -8.80 3.45 -24.26
C GLN A 79 -7.45 2.86 -24.67
N LYS A 80 -6.46 2.77 -23.76
CA LYS A 80 -5.07 2.46 -24.10
C LYS A 80 -4.85 1.13 -24.82
N LEU A 81 -5.71 0.13 -24.60
CA LEU A 81 -5.64 -1.15 -25.32
C LEU A 81 -5.86 -1.00 -26.84
N SER A 82 -6.53 0.07 -27.29
CA SER A 82 -6.75 0.34 -28.72
C SER A 82 -5.47 0.69 -29.48
N TRP A 83 -4.37 0.98 -28.77
CA TRP A 83 -3.07 1.32 -29.37
C TRP A 83 -2.19 0.09 -29.64
N ASN A 84 -2.75 -1.12 -29.57
CA ASN A 84 -2.00 -2.33 -29.87
C ASN A 84 -1.63 -2.39 -31.36
N ASN A 85 -0.33 -2.27 -31.65
CA ASN A 85 0.19 -2.30 -33.03
C ASN A 85 0.30 -3.71 -33.63
N ILE A 86 0.22 -4.75 -32.80
CA ILE A 86 0.42 -6.15 -33.20
C ILE A 86 -0.94 -6.83 -33.39
N ASN A 87 -1.78 -6.83 -32.35
CA ASN A 87 -3.09 -7.48 -32.37
C ASN A 87 -4.20 -6.44 -32.56
N LYS A 88 -4.41 -6.00 -33.82
CA LYS A 88 -5.40 -4.97 -34.17
C LYS A 88 -6.84 -5.52 -34.29
N ASP A 89 -6.99 -6.80 -34.60
CA ASP A 89 -8.28 -7.42 -34.96
C ASP A 89 -9.10 -7.93 -33.77
N GLY A 90 -8.78 -7.48 -32.56
CA GLY A 90 -9.57 -7.81 -31.39
C GLY A 90 -9.01 -7.14 -30.16
N LEU A 91 -9.67 -6.07 -29.70
CA LEU A 91 -9.63 -5.79 -28.27
C LEU A 91 -10.15 -7.05 -27.58
N PRO A 92 -9.43 -7.63 -26.61
CA PRO A 92 -10.02 -8.68 -25.81
C PRO A 92 -11.33 -8.12 -25.26
N LYS A 93 -12.46 -8.76 -25.58
CA LYS A 93 -13.71 -8.47 -24.88
C LYS A 93 -13.44 -8.83 -23.42
N VAL A 94 -13.12 -7.82 -22.61
CA VAL A 94 -12.99 -7.98 -21.17
C VAL A 94 -14.41 -8.15 -20.65
N ILE A 95 -14.93 -9.36 -20.76
CA ILE A 95 -16.17 -9.75 -20.11
C ILE A 95 -15.81 -9.86 -18.64
N LEU A 96 -16.26 -8.88 -17.85
CA LEU A 96 -16.29 -8.96 -16.39
C LEU A 96 -17.26 -10.10 -16.02
N SER A 97 -16.80 -11.34 -16.11
CA SER A 97 -17.56 -12.50 -15.65
C SER A 97 -17.50 -12.57 -14.13
N ASP A 98 -18.60 -13.00 -13.51
CA ASP A 98 -18.82 -13.01 -12.06
C ASP A 98 -17.65 -13.70 -11.31
N PRO A 99 -16.83 -12.96 -10.53
CA PRO A 99 -15.69 -13.52 -9.80
C PRO A 99 -16.10 -14.16 -8.46
N SER A 100 -17.37 -14.53 -8.28
CA SER A 100 -17.94 -15.09 -7.04
C SER A 100 -17.21 -16.33 -6.50
N ILE A 101 -16.39 -17.00 -7.32
CA ILE A 101 -15.61 -18.20 -6.95
C ILE A 101 -14.52 -17.92 -5.89
N PHE A 102 -13.95 -16.71 -5.83
CA PHE A 102 -12.91 -16.38 -4.83
C PHE A 102 -13.41 -15.57 -3.62
N TYR A 103 -14.63 -15.03 -3.70
CA TYR A 103 -15.15 -13.97 -2.83
C TYR A 103 -15.37 -14.39 -1.36
N LYS A 104 -15.52 -15.69 -1.06
CA LYS A 104 -15.89 -16.15 0.30
C LYS A 104 -14.75 -16.22 1.32
N GLN A 105 -13.47 -16.21 0.91
CA GLN A 105 -12.37 -16.39 1.87
C GLN A 105 -11.86 -15.09 2.52
N PHE A 106 -11.99 -13.93 1.86
CA PHE A 106 -11.34 -12.70 2.32
C PHE A 106 -12.10 -11.96 3.44
N ARG A 107 -13.44 -12.08 3.47
CA ARG A 107 -14.32 -11.29 4.35
C ARG A 107 -14.22 -11.63 5.85
N ARG A 108 -13.57 -12.75 6.21
CA ARG A 108 -13.53 -13.23 7.61
C ARG A 108 -12.35 -12.71 8.45
N LYS A 109 -11.27 -12.19 7.86
CA LYS A 109 -10.04 -11.89 8.61
C LYS A 109 -9.85 -10.44 9.08
N PHE A 110 -10.51 -9.44 8.47
CA PHE A 110 -10.26 -8.03 8.80
C PHE A 110 -10.99 -7.49 10.04
N LYS A 111 -11.90 -8.27 10.66
CA LYS A 111 -12.66 -7.81 11.84
C LYS A 111 -11.90 -7.91 13.17
N MET A 112 -10.72 -8.54 13.19
CA MET A 112 -10.06 -8.96 14.43
C MET A 112 -9.03 -7.97 15.00
N ILE A 113 -8.57 -6.98 14.23
CA ILE A 113 -7.52 -6.04 14.68
C ILE A 113 -8.11 -4.79 15.38
N TYR A 114 -9.37 -4.46 15.13
CA TYR A 114 -10.01 -3.27 15.70
C TYR A 114 -10.67 -3.50 17.09
N GLN A 115 -10.65 -4.72 17.62
CA GLN A 115 -11.44 -5.06 18.82
C GLN A 115 -10.66 -4.94 20.15
N ASN A 116 -9.39 -4.52 20.15
CA ASN A 116 -8.56 -4.46 21.36
C ASN A 116 -8.43 -3.07 22.03
N GLY A 117 -9.40 -2.17 21.85
CA GLY A 117 -9.57 -1.02 22.77
C GLY A 117 -8.47 0.05 22.75
N MET A 118 -7.63 0.13 21.72
CA MET A 118 -6.67 1.24 21.55
C MET A 118 -7.27 2.36 20.69
N GLU A 119 -8.38 2.96 21.11
CA GLU A 119 -9.04 4.03 20.34
C GLU A 119 -8.26 5.36 20.31
N ASN A 120 -7.20 5.52 21.11
CA ASN A 120 -6.38 6.74 21.19
C ASN A 120 -4.88 6.55 20.85
N CYS A 121 -4.46 5.44 20.23
CA CYS A 121 -3.03 5.13 19.98
C CYS A 121 -2.64 4.80 18.54
N TYR A 122 -3.58 4.78 17.58
CA TYR A 122 -3.27 4.51 16.17
C TYR A 122 -3.19 5.83 15.37
N PRO A 123 -2.03 6.18 14.77
CA PRO A 123 -1.83 7.45 14.07
C PRO A 123 -2.52 7.47 12.69
N LYS A 124 -3.86 7.50 12.72
CA LYS A 124 -4.71 7.31 11.54
C LYS A 124 -4.50 8.42 10.52
N ASP A 125 -4.51 9.67 10.97
CA ASP A 125 -4.49 10.82 10.08
C ASP A 125 -3.12 10.97 9.42
N GLU A 126 -2.05 10.73 10.17
CA GLU A 126 -0.68 10.72 9.64
C GLU A 126 -0.47 9.59 8.64
N ILE A 127 -0.98 8.38 8.92
CA ILE A 127 -0.92 7.27 7.97
C ILE A 127 -1.74 7.59 6.71
N GLU A 128 -2.92 8.19 6.85
CA GLU A 128 -3.75 8.59 5.71
C GLU A 128 -3.06 9.64 4.84
N GLU A 129 -2.40 10.64 5.43
CA GLU A 129 -1.60 11.64 4.71
C GLU A 129 -0.47 10.96 3.91
N LEU A 130 0.33 10.11 4.56
CA LEU A 130 1.43 9.41 3.89
C LEU A 130 0.95 8.52 2.74
N TRP A 131 -0.18 7.84 2.91
CA TRP A 131 -0.75 7.06 1.82
C TRP A 131 -1.21 7.94 0.67
N LYS A 132 -1.88 9.06 0.91
CA LYS A 132 -2.29 9.97 -0.17
C LYS A 132 -1.10 10.46 -0.98
N ASP A 133 0.03 10.74 -0.33
CA ASP A 133 1.28 11.09 -1.00
C ASP A 133 1.88 9.93 -1.81
N ILE A 134 1.87 8.70 -1.26
CA ILE A 134 2.30 7.50 -2.00
C ILE A 134 1.45 7.32 -3.26
N LEU A 135 0.13 7.38 -3.12
CA LEU A 135 -0.82 7.14 -4.21
C LEU A 135 -0.77 8.24 -5.27
N LEU A 136 -0.51 9.49 -4.88
CA LEU A 136 -0.30 10.60 -5.81
C LEU A 136 0.85 10.29 -6.79
N ASN A 137 1.95 9.75 -6.27
CA ASN A 137 3.10 9.37 -7.06
C ASN A 137 2.91 8.05 -7.84
N GLN A 138 1.76 7.39 -7.70
CA GLN A 138 1.38 6.22 -8.49
C GLN A 138 0.54 6.55 -9.73
N PHE A 139 0.39 7.84 -10.05
CA PHE A 139 -0.25 8.28 -11.29
C PHE A 139 0.43 7.65 -12.51
N HIS A 140 -0.35 7.31 -13.54
CA HIS A 140 0.12 6.54 -14.69
C HIS A 140 1.20 7.23 -15.54
N ASP A 141 1.43 8.54 -15.39
CA ASP A 141 2.57 9.21 -16.03
C ASP A 141 3.79 9.42 -15.11
N VAL A 142 3.58 9.33 -13.80
CA VAL A 142 4.64 9.58 -12.81
C VAL A 142 5.40 8.28 -12.55
N LEU A 143 4.68 7.23 -12.14
CA LEU A 143 5.29 5.98 -11.70
C LEU A 143 6.07 5.22 -12.78
N PRO A 144 5.57 5.09 -14.02
CA PRO A 144 6.31 4.37 -15.07
C PRO A 144 7.44 5.21 -15.69
N GLY A 145 7.66 6.45 -15.25
CA GLY A 145 8.78 7.24 -15.71
C GLY A 145 8.55 7.93 -17.06
N SER A 146 7.30 8.30 -17.41
CA SER A 146 6.97 9.01 -18.67
C SER A 146 6.80 10.53 -18.53
N SER A 147 6.96 11.08 -17.32
CA SER A 147 6.94 12.52 -17.04
C SER A 147 8.28 13.21 -17.32
N ILE A 148 8.28 14.55 -17.31
CA ILE A 148 9.50 15.38 -17.41
C ILE A 148 10.31 15.38 -16.11
N GLY A 149 11.60 15.74 -16.20
CA GLY A 149 12.56 15.76 -15.08
C GLY A 149 12.05 16.42 -13.78
N MET A 150 11.41 17.60 -13.90
CA MET A 150 10.90 18.36 -12.76
C MET A 150 9.87 17.59 -11.91
N VAL A 151 9.10 16.68 -12.54
CA VAL A 151 8.13 15.85 -11.83
C VAL A 151 8.83 14.88 -10.89
N TYR A 152 9.99 14.33 -11.29
CA TYR A 152 10.76 13.43 -10.44
C TYR A 152 11.50 14.17 -9.33
N ASP A 153 11.91 15.42 -9.56
CA ASP A 153 12.47 16.26 -8.50
C ASP A 153 11.45 16.45 -7.36
N ASP A 154 10.18 16.68 -7.70
CA ASP A 154 9.11 16.82 -6.70
C ASP A 154 8.73 15.47 -6.09
N SER A 155 8.59 14.42 -6.90
CA SER A 155 8.32 13.06 -6.43
C SER A 155 9.37 12.59 -5.41
N THR A 156 10.64 12.86 -5.68
CA THR A 156 11.76 12.51 -4.80
C THR A 156 11.65 13.20 -3.44
N LYS A 157 11.27 14.49 -3.41
CA LYS A 157 11.05 15.23 -2.15
C LYS A 157 9.89 14.63 -1.36
N ILE A 158 8.79 14.29 -2.04
CA ILE A 158 7.61 13.67 -1.41
C ILE A 158 7.99 12.31 -0.82
N TYR A 159 8.69 11.45 -1.56
CA TYR A 159 9.14 10.15 -1.06
C TYR A 159 10.12 10.27 0.10
N LYS A 160 11.02 11.26 0.10
CA LYS A 160 11.91 11.51 1.23
C LYS A 160 11.10 11.81 2.50
N ASN A 161 10.10 12.68 2.41
CA ASN A 161 9.21 13.00 3.52
C ASN A 161 8.39 11.77 3.97
N ILE A 162 7.90 10.97 3.02
CA ILE A 162 7.17 9.72 3.33
C ILE A 162 8.05 8.77 4.15
N ILE A 163 9.29 8.55 3.71
CA ILE A 163 10.24 7.64 4.37
C ILE A 163 10.58 8.15 5.76
N GLU A 164 10.85 9.45 5.92
CA GLU A 164 11.18 10.06 7.21
C GLU A 164 10.02 9.94 8.22
N LYS A 165 8.83 10.43 7.85
CA LYS A 165 7.65 10.37 8.72
C LYS A 165 7.22 8.93 8.99
N GLY A 166 7.18 8.08 7.96
CA GLY A 166 6.80 6.67 8.07
C GLY A 166 7.74 5.87 8.96
N THR A 167 9.05 6.11 8.88
CA THR A 167 10.04 5.47 9.76
C THR A 167 9.82 5.87 11.21
N LYS A 168 9.57 7.16 11.48
CA LYS A 168 9.26 7.64 12.83
C LYS A 168 8.00 6.99 13.41
N LEU A 169 6.93 6.88 12.62
CA LEU A 169 5.69 6.22 13.06
C LEU A 169 5.92 4.72 13.35
N LYS A 170 6.66 4.03 12.47
CA LYS A 170 7.03 2.63 12.66
C LYS A 170 7.86 2.43 13.93
N ASP A 171 8.87 3.26 14.16
CA ASP A 171 9.74 3.15 15.33
C ASP A 171 8.97 3.44 16.63
N ASN A 172 8.07 4.42 16.63
CA ASN A 172 7.18 4.68 17.77
C ASN A 172 6.27 3.49 18.07
N ALA A 173 5.70 2.85 17.04
CA ALA A 173 4.84 1.68 17.19
C ALA A 173 5.62 0.45 17.69
N ILE A 174 6.84 0.23 17.19
CA ILE A 174 7.70 -0.85 17.66
C ILE A 174 8.09 -0.62 19.12
N ASN A 175 8.48 0.60 19.50
CA ASN A 175 8.86 0.93 20.87
C ASN A 175 7.70 0.75 21.85
N SER A 176 6.46 1.06 21.45
CA SER A 176 5.29 0.86 22.33
C SER A 176 4.92 -0.62 22.51
N ILE A 177 5.20 -1.47 21.53
CA ILE A 177 5.03 -2.93 21.65
C ILE A 177 6.16 -3.51 22.52
N ILE A 178 7.41 -3.14 22.22
CA ILE A 178 8.61 -3.67 22.90
C ILE A 178 8.65 -3.30 24.38
N PHE A 179 8.26 -2.07 24.74
CA PHE A 179 8.23 -1.65 26.14
C PHE A 179 7.22 -2.46 26.99
N ASN A 180 6.23 -3.08 26.34
CA ASN A 180 5.23 -3.93 26.97
C ASN A 180 5.58 -5.43 26.88
N SER A 181 6.58 -5.83 26.09
CA SER A 181 7.08 -7.21 26.08
C SER A 181 8.00 -7.49 27.25
N SER A 182 8.01 -8.76 27.67
CA SER A 182 8.65 -9.28 28.88
C SER A 182 10.06 -8.73 29.11
N LYS A 183 10.34 -8.25 30.33
CA LYS A 183 11.70 -7.85 30.72
C LYS A 183 12.68 -9.02 30.50
N PRO A 184 13.91 -8.76 30.02
CA PRO A 184 14.92 -9.81 29.95
C PRO A 184 15.14 -10.43 31.33
N ALA A 185 15.47 -11.72 31.35
CA ALA A 185 15.84 -12.41 32.58
C ALA A 185 16.94 -11.63 33.32
N GLU A 186 16.80 -11.51 34.63
CA GLU A 186 17.62 -10.63 35.48
C GLU A 186 19.12 -10.79 35.19
N GLY A 187 19.80 -9.68 34.90
CA GLY A 187 21.24 -9.65 34.59
C GLY A 187 21.65 -10.02 33.16
N LYS A 188 20.73 -10.37 32.25
CA LYS A 188 21.05 -10.67 30.84
C LYS A 188 20.69 -9.52 29.89
N LYS A 189 21.61 -9.17 28.99
CA LYS A 189 21.35 -8.28 27.83
C LYS A 189 21.07 -9.14 26.60
N GLY A 190 20.11 -8.75 25.77
CA GLY A 190 19.74 -9.46 24.55
C GLY A 190 19.12 -8.53 23.51
N TYR A 191 18.79 -9.07 22.34
CA TYR A 191 18.06 -8.37 21.29
C TYR A 191 16.62 -8.87 21.25
N GLU A 192 15.69 -7.96 21.02
CA GLU A 192 14.31 -8.28 20.67
C GLU A 192 14.13 -8.15 19.17
N ILE A 193 13.42 -9.11 18.58
CA ILE A 193 13.24 -9.22 17.13
C ILE A 193 11.74 -9.30 16.86
N PHE A 194 11.25 -8.43 15.97
CA PHE A 194 9.84 -8.39 15.60
C PHE A 194 9.65 -8.92 14.17
N ASN A 195 8.79 -9.95 14.00
CA ASN A 195 8.35 -10.42 12.69
C ASN A 195 7.04 -9.73 12.30
N SER A 196 7.10 -8.83 11.34
CA SER A 196 5.92 -8.13 10.83
C SER A 196 5.11 -8.91 9.78
N THR A 197 5.55 -10.13 9.43
CA THR A 197 4.86 -10.96 8.43
C THR A 197 3.89 -11.93 9.08
N GLN A 198 2.95 -12.47 8.29
CA GLN A 198 1.92 -13.39 8.79
C GLN A 198 2.39 -14.85 8.93
N TRP A 199 3.64 -15.13 8.60
CA TRP A 199 4.22 -16.49 8.61
C TRP A 199 5.50 -16.49 9.43
N THR A 200 5.83 -17.66 10.00
CA THR A 200 7.09 -17.85 10.70
C THR A 200 8.27 -17.70 9.73
N ARG A 201 9.32 -17.01 10.17
CA ARG A 201 10.52 -16.78 9.35
C ARG A 201 11.77 -17.26 10.05
N SER A 202 12.72 -17.74 9.26
CA SER A 202 14.08 -18.03 9.71
C SER A 202 15.03 -17.26 8.82
N GLU A 203 15.82 -16.39 9.42
CA GLU A 203 16.76 -15.54 8.70
C GLU A 203 18.01 -15.27 9.53
N VAL A 204 19.09 -14.87 8.84
CA VAL A 204 20.29 -14.37 9.46
C VAL A 204 20.15 -12.86 9.57
N ILE A 205 20.12 -12.34 10.80
CA ILE A 205 20.04 -10.90 11.06
C ILE A 205 21.39 -10.34 11.46
N GLU A 206 21.65 -9.11 11.03
CA GLU A 206 22.83 -8.36 11.43
C GLU A 206 22.48 -7.46 12.63
N VAL A 207 23.20 -7.60 13.74
CA VAL A 207 22.96 -6.84 14.98
C VAL A 207 24.23 -6.08 15.44
N PRO A 208 24.09 -4.91 16.08
CA PRO A 208 25.23 -4.15 16.60
C PRO A 208 25.86 -4.88 17.79
N LEU A 209 27.19 -5.04 17.85
CA LEU A 209 27.87 -5.72 18.96
C LEU A 209 27.68 -4.98 20.29
N LEU A 210 27.39 -5.70 21.37
CA LEU A 210 27.39 -5.13 22.71
C LEU A 210 28.84 -4.83 23.15
N PRO A 211 29.07 -3.75 23.93
CA PRO A 211 30.41 -3.46 24.47
C PRO A 211 30.94 -4.69 25.24
N ASN A 212 32.17 -5.11 24.93
CA ASN A 212 32.91 -6.25 25.53
C ASN A 212 32.58 -7.67 25.01
N GLN A 213 31.87 -7.83 23.88
CA GLN A 213 31.78 -9.13 23.21
C GLN A 213 32.97 -9.35 22.25
N THR A 214 33.99 -10.07 22.70
CA THR A 214 35.21 -10.40 21.91
C THR A 214 35.21 -11.79 21.28
N ASN A 215 34.29 -12.67 21.68
CA ASN A 215 34.23 -14.09 21.25
C ASN A 215 33.02 -14.38 20.35
N VAL A 216 32.79 -13.56 19.33
CA VAL A 216 31.80 -13.88 18.28
C VAL A 216 32.56 -14.24 17.02
N GLN A 217 32.32 -15.44 16.47
CA GLN A 217 32.91 -15.86 15.21
C GLN A 217 32.35 -14.95 14.10
N GLN A 218 33.16 -13.98 13.69
CA GLN A 218 32.73 -12.88 12.83
C GLN A 218 32.54 -13.34 11.39
N LEU A 219 31.30 -13.31 10.89
CA LEU A 219 30.95 -13.61 9.50
C LEU A 219 30.43 -12.37 8.73
N SER A 220 30.34 -11.19 9.38
CA SER A 220 29.93 -9.92 8.74
C SER A 220 31.13 -9.14 8.19
N HIS A 221 30.92 -8.45 7.05
CA HIS A 221 31.89 -7.55 6.40
C HIS A 221 32.25 -6.30 7.25
N SER A 222 31.46 -5.97 8.29
CA SER A 222 31.69 -4.82 9.18
C SER A 222 32.21 -5.26 10.55
N LYS A 223 33.29 -4.62 11.05
CA LYS A 223 33.97 -4.97 12.31
C LYS A 223 33.15 -4.75 13.59
N ASN A 224 32.02 -4.02 13.51
CA ASN A 224 31.21 -3.65 14.68
C ASN A 224 29.85 -4.36 14.75
N LYS A 225 29.63 -5.39 13.93
CA LYS A 225 28.35 -6.08 13.81
C LYS A 225 28.51 -7.60 13.83
N ALA A 226 27.51 -8.29 14.36
CA ALA A 226 27.46 -9.76 14.41
C ALA A 226 26.28 -10.29 13.60
N LEU A 227 26.41 -11.53 13.10
CA LEU A 227 25.32 -12.27 12.47
C LEU A 227 24.71 -13.23 13.48
N ILE A 228 23.39 -13.17 13.65
CA ILE A 228 22.63 -14.10 14.48
C ILE A 228 21.66 -14.85 13.58
N TYR A 229 21.71 -16.19 13.60
CA TYR A 229 20.66 -17.02 13.00
C TYR A 229 19.56 -17.24 14.03
N GLY A 230 18.33 -16.88 13.66
CA GLY A 230 17.18 -17.02 14.54
C GLY A 230 15.93 -17.45 13.79
N LYS A 231 15.05 -18.18 14.49
CA LYS A 231 13.67 -18.39 14.06
C LYS A 231 12.83 -17.30 14.72
N VAL A 232 12.32 -16.37 13.92
CA VAL A 232 11.45 -15.29 14.39
C VAL A 232 10.01 -15.81 14.29
N LEU A 233 9.42 -16.08 15.46
CA LEU A 233 8.05 -16.57 15.57
C LEU A 233 7.05 -15.44 15.29
#